data_AF-A0AAD4XLS9-F1
#
_entry.id   AF-A0AAD4XLS9-F1
#
_cell.length_a   1.000
_cell.length_b   1.000
_cell.length_c   1.000
_cell.angle_alpha   90.00
_cell.angle_beta   90.00
_cell.angle_gamma   90.00
#
_symmetry.space_group_name_H-M   'P 1'
#
loop_
_entity.id
_entity.type
_entity.pdbx_description
1 polymer ?
#
loop_
_entity_poly.entity_id
_entity_poly.type
_entity_poly.pdbx_seq_one_letter_code
_entity_poly.pdbx_strand_id
1 'polypeptide(L)'
;MLCEALPTCLPIFCLEWFRRTIVGSISMMREEPPVDFSKMSKDAPLVEKQRRQAEKRELVEARELGEYLKKNPLDKKSFVSDIKRYSSNTIIYVFTFGYAKLESSNYKEFIKSLTYDNSYKVYFGRKKSLSKIVGTISEEKFNPELKPGDIGYKPKELLPGLHKIGIMLFNYDDAGVLLTDKTKDEVLRKLKEYEECDFVKEGQTPMETVRKSYSLRSLYSLMIVDLVFQKDDCLTLPPLSNARNLYLKLKELSMPVVLSGGNIKLTDTFCVCEDGKRVTENTTEILGLLEKKMFKYVLMPLCCWSASTGETEYFP
;
A
#
# COMPACT_ATOMS: atom_id res chain seq x y z
N MET A 1 21.32 36.19 32.84
CA MET A 1 20.94 37.16 31.79
C MET A 1 21.33 36.52 30.47
N LEU A 2 20.46 35.71 29.87
CA LEU A 2 19.25 36.03 29.09
C LEU A 2 19.56 36.39 27.62
N CYS A 3 18.93 35.58 26.76
CA CYS A 3 18.33 35.87 25.45
C CYS A 3 19.18 35.87 24.17
N GLU A 4 19.02 34.76 23.43
CA GLU A 4 18.23 34.64 22.18
C GLU A 4 18.66 35.40 20.92
N ALA A 5 18.93 34.64 19.84
CA ALA A 5 18.17 34.73 18.59
C ALA A 5 18.45 33.51 17.68
N LEU A 6 17.42 32.66 17.51
CA LEU A 6 17.27 31.67 16.45
C LEU A 6 16.81 32.36 15.15
N PRO A 7 17.11 31.81 13.96
CA PRO A 7 16.21 31.89 12.83
C PRO A 7 15.59 30.53 12.53
N THR A 8 14.27 30.53 12.66
CA THR A 8 13.28 29.59 12.14
C THR A 8 13.45 29.32 10.64
N CYS A 9 13.55 28.06 10.23
CA CYS A 9 13.21 27.57 8.89
C CYS A 9 12.75 26.10 8.99
N LEU A 10 11.44 25.90 9.01
CA LEU A 10 10.77 24.59 8.83
C LEU A 10 10.93 24.15 7.36
N PRO A 11 11.10 22.85 7.03
CA PRO A 11 11.35 22.44 5.66
C PRO A 11 10.06 22.30 4.86
N ILE A 12 9.96 23.11 3.80
CA ILE A 12 9.05 23.00 2.64
C ILE A 12 9.35 21.74 1.79
N PHE A 13 10.33 20.92 2.19
CA PHE A 13 10.89 19.82 1.40
C PHE A 13 9.96 18.62 1.11
N CYS A 14 8.87 18.40 1.87
CA CYS A 14 8.00 17.24 1.61
C CYS A 14 7.05 17.44 0.41
N LEU A 15 6.69 18.67 0.03
CA LEU A 15 5.85 18.93 -1.15
C LEU A 15 6.67 19.07 -2.44
N GLU A 16 7.94 19.48 -2.32
CA GLU A 16 8.84 19.63 -3.46
C GLU A 16 9.44 18.30 -3.95
N TRP A 17 9.56 17.29 -3.08
CA TRP A 17 9.96 15.95 -3.51
C TRP A 17 8.87 15.26 -4.35
N PHE A 18 7.60 15.41 -3.96
CA PHE A 18 6.47 14.91 -4.77
C PHE A 18 6.34 15.63 -6.13
N ARG A 19 6.69 16.92 -6.20
CA ARG A 19 6.78 17.65 -7.48
C ARG A 19 8.00 17.27 -8.31
N ARG A 20 9.18 17.02 -7.72
CA ARG A 20 10.40 16.70 -8.48
C ARG A 20 10.42 15.27 -9.03
N THR A 21 9.79 14.30 -8.37
CA THR A 21 9.66 12.94 -8.92
C THR A 21 8.68 12.89 -10.10
N ILE A 22 7.76 13.86 -10.22
CA ILE A 22 6.86 14.00 -11.38
C ILE A 22 7.48 14.88 -12.49
N VAL A 23 8.36 15.83 -12.16
CA VAL A 23 8.95 16.76 -13.16
C VAL A 23 10.29 16.25 -13.74
N GLY A 24 10.96 15.30 -13.11
CA GLY A 24 12.22 14.70 -13.60
C GLY A 24 12.12 13.89 -14.90
N SER A 25 10.92 13.58 -15.37
CA SER A 25 10.69 12.87 -16.64
C SER A 25 10.30 13.81 -17.80
N ILE A 26 10.28 15.13 -17.59
CA ILE A 26 9.98 16.12 -18.65
C ILE A 26 11.31 16.61 -19.24
N SER A 27 12.00 15.73 -19.95
CA SER A 27 13.01 16.14 -20.94
C SER A 27 13.13 15.09 -22.05
N MET A 28 12.00 14.71 -22.62
CA MET A 28 11.88 14.32 -24.03
C MET A 28 10.43 14.59 -24.45
N MET A 29 10.06 15.86 -24.61
CA MET A 29 8.86 16.20 -25.35
C MET A 29 9.08 15.80 -26.82
N ARG A 30 8.71 14.56 -27.16
CA ARG A 30 8.11 14.33 -28.47
C ARG A 30 6.81 15.11 -28.45
N GLU A 31 6.61 15.97 -29.43
CA GLU A 31 5.33 16.63 -29.66
C GLU A 31 4.22 15.58 -29.57
N GLU A 32 3.37 15.70 -28.55
CA GLU A 32 2.19 14.85 -28.46
C GLU A 32 1.32 15.16 -29.69
N PRO A 33 0.83 14.13 -30.40
CA PRO A 33 -0.08 14.35 -31.51
C PRO A 33 -1.30 15.15 -31.01
N PRO A 34 -1.89 16.01 -31.86
CA PRO A 34 -2.98 16.88 -31.47
C PRO A 34 -4.11 16.09 -30.79
N VAL A 35 -4.53 16.58 -29.62
CA VAL A 35 -5.60 15.97 -28.82
C VAL A 35 -6.88 15.91 -29.67
N ASP A 36 -7.28 14.70 -30.03
CA ASP A 36 -8.51 14.44 -30.75
C ASP A 36 -9.71 14.60 -29.80
N PHE A 37 -10.28 15.81 -29.78
CA PHE A 37 -11.45 16.17 -28.98
C PHE A 37 -12.69 15.28 -29.25
N SER A 38 -12.71 14.51 -30.34
CA SER A 38 -13.80 13.56 -30.63
C SER A 38 -13.74 12.29 -29.78
N LYS A 39 -12.57 11.92 -29.22
CA LYS A 39 -12.40 10.77 -28.32
C LYS A 39 -12.82 11.06 -26.88
N MET A 40 -12.55 12.28 -26.38
CA MET A 40 -12.90 12.69 -25.02
C MET A 40 -14.41 12.57 -24.70
N SER A 41 -15.28 12.76 -25.69
CA SER A 41 -16.73 12.64 -25.53
C SER A 41 -17.20 11.19 -25.29
N LYS A 42 -16.45 10.19 -25.76
CA LYS A 42 -16.80 8.76 -25.61
C LYS A 42 -16.18 8.13 -24.36
N ASP A 43 -15.09 8.72 -23.86
CA ASP A 43 -14.36 8.21 -22.69
C ASP A 43 -14.90 8.74 -21.35
N ALA A 44 -15.61 9.88 -21.35
CA ALA A 44 -16.19 10.45 -20.12
C ALA A 44 -17.14 9.49 -19.36
N PRO A 45 -18.04 8.72 -20.02
CA PRO A 45 -18.86 7.72 -19.34
C PRO A 45 -18.06 6.54 -18.77
N LEU A 46 -16.95 6.17 -19.41
CA LEU A 46 -16.08 5.08 -18.96
C LEU A 46 -15.29 5.49 -17.70
N VAL A 47 -14.70 6.69 -17.72
CA VAL A 47 -13.98 7.26 -16.56
C VAL A 47 -14.91 7.40 -15.34
N GLU A 48 -16.15 7.85 -15.54
CA GLU A 48 -17.14 7.95 -14.46
C GLU A 48 -17.56 6.56 -13.93
N LYS A 49 -17.71 5.56 -14.81
CA LYS A 49 -17.98 4.17 -14.40
C LYS A 49 -16.83 3.62 -13.55
N GLN A 50 -15.58 3.86 -13.95
CA GLN A 50 -14.39 3.44 -13.22
C GLN A 50 -14.31 4.12 -11.84
N ARG A 51 -14.56 5.43 -11.76
CA ARG A 51 -14.62 6.17 -10.50
C ARG A 51 -15.63 5.57 -9.53
N ARG A 52 -16.84 5.30 -9.99
CA ARG A 52 -17.90 4.67 -9.15
C ARG A 52 -17.52 3.28 -8.68
N GLN A 53 -16.85 2.49 -9.52
CA GLN A 53 -16.37 1.17 -9.11
C GLN A 53 -15.27 1.28 -8.06
N ALA A 54 -14.34 2.22 -8.19
CA ALA A 54 -13.29 2.47 -7.20
C ALA A 54 -13.90 2.91 -5.85
N GLU A 55 -14.81 3.89 -5.87
CA GLU A 55 -15.52 4.36 -4.66
C GLU A 55 -16.27 3.22 -3.96
N LYS A 56 -16.91 2.32 -4.73
CA LYS A 56 -17.58 1.14 -4.17
C LYS A 56 -16.61 0.18 -3.49
N ARG A 57 -15.41 -0.01 -4.05
CA ARG A 57 -14.37 -0.88 -3.46
C ARG A 57 -13.83 -0.28 -2.17
N GLU A 58 -13.54 1.02 -2.16
CA GLU A 58 -13.11 1.73 -0.95
C GLU A 58 -14.14 1.63 0.17
N LEU A 59 -15.44 1.74 -0.16
CA LEU A 59 -16.51 1.60 0.83
C LEU A 59 -16.58 0.18 1.43
N VAL A 60 -16.35 -0.85 0.61
CA VAL A 60 -16.28 -2.25 1.08
C VAL A 60 -15.06 -2.41 2.00
N GLU A 61 -13.88 -2.00 1.56
CA GLU A 61 -12.64 -2.09 2.35
C GLU A 61 -12.78 -1.34 3.71
N ALA A 62 -13.39 -0.15 3.70
CA ALA A 62 -13.66 0.62 4.92
C ALA A 62 -14.65 -0.06 5.87
N ARG A 63 -15.69 -0.70 5.33
CA ARG A 63 -16.67 -1.47 6.13
C ARG A 63 -15.99 -2.65 6.80
N GLU A 64 -15.24 -3.44 6.04
CA GLU A 64 -14.59 -4.64 6.56
C GLU A 64 -13.52 -4.27 7.61
N LEU A 65 -12.74 -3.20 7.39
CA LEU A 65 -11.84 -2.62 8.40
C LEU A 65 -12.60 -2.26 9.68
N GLY A 66 -13.78 -1.66 9.53
CA GLY A 66 -14.68 -1.36 10.64
C GLY A 66 -15.10 -2.61 11.43
N GLU A 67 -15.34 -3.74 10.76
CA GLU A 67 -15.71 -5.02 11.39
C GLU A 67 -14.52 -5.68 12.10
N TYR A 68 -13.33 -5.68 11.47
CA TYR A 68 -12.11 -6.19 12.09
C TYR A 68 -11.76 -5.43 13.37
N LEU A 69 -11.81 -4.09 13.34
CA LEU A 69 -11.48 -3.26 14.51
C LEU A 69 -12.53 -3.35 15.62
N LYS A 70 -13.75 -3.82 15.32
CA LYS A 70 -14.74 -4.17 16.36
C LYS A 70 -14.35 -5.47 17.07
N LYS A 71 -13.85 -6.46 16.35
CA LYS A 71 -13.37 -7.75 16.89
C LYS A 71 -12.02 -7.61 17.60
N ASN A 72 -11.17 -6.73 17.10
CA ASN A 72 -9.81 -6.47 17.58
C ASN A 72 -9.69 -5.00 18.00
N PRO A 73 -10.34 -4.60 19.12
CA PRO A 73 -10.27 -3.22 19.58
C PRO A 73 -8.85 -2.85 20.00
N LEU A 74 -8.45 -1.62 19.66
CA LEU A 74 -7.17 -1.06 20.08
C LEU A 74 -7.09 -1.01 21.62
N ASP A 75 -6.20 -1.81 22.21
CA ASP A 75 -5.92 -1.75 23.65
C ASP A 75 -5.07 -0.52 23.97
N LYS A 76 -5.77 0.56 24.33
CA LYS A 76 -5.15 1.83 24.67
C LYS A 76 -4.27 1.74 25.93
N LYS A 77 -4.61 0.86 26.88
CA LYS A 77 -3.86 0.74 28.13
C LYS A 77 -2.54 0.04 27.87
N SER A 78 -2.56 -1.06 27.14
CA SER A 78 -1.34 -1.78 26.72
C SER A 78 -0.42 -0.85 25.92
N PHE A 79 -0.94 -0.11 24.95
CA PHE A 79 -0.13 0.79 24.13
C PHE A 79 0.61 1.85 24.98
N VAL A 80 -0.10 2.52 25.89
CA VAL A 80 0.50 3.55 26.75
C VAL A 80 1.54 2.93 27.70
N SER A 81 1.26 1.73 28.23
CA SER A 81 2.21 1.00 29.06
C SER A 81 3.47 0.60 28.29
N ASP A 82 3.32 0.14 27.05
CA ASP A 82 4.45 -0.29 26.23
C ASP A 82 5.31 0.91 25.80
N ILE A 83 4.72 2.03 25.36
CA ILE A 83 5.49 3.27 25.12
C ILE A 83 6.28 3.69 26.37
N LYS A 84 5.64 3.68 27.54
CA LYS A 84 6.31 4.07 28.80
C LYS A 84 7.41 3.11 29.20
N ARG A 85 7.23 1.81 28.99
CA ARG A 85 8.21 0.77 29.32
C ARG A 85 9.50 0.94 28.54
N TYR A 86 9.41 1.35 27.28
CA TYR A 86 10.57 1.42 26.38
C TYR A 86 11.18 2.83 26.29
N SER A 87 10.77 3.79 27.12
CA SER A 87 10.95 5.26 26.97
C SER A 87 12.33 5.76 26.53
N SER A 88 13.43 5.04 26.74
CA SER A 88 14.79 5.48 26.35
C SER A 88 15.24 4.95 24.98
N ASN A 89 14.85 3.73 24.61
CA ASN A 89 15.32 3.03 23.39
C ASN A 89 14.16 2.65 22.45
N THR A 90 12.94 3.15 22.68
CA THR A 90 11.81 2.85 21.79
C THR A 90 12.03 3.49 20.44
N ILE A 91 11.76 2.73 19.39
CA ILE A 91 11.51 3.24 18.06
C ILE A 91 10.09 2.84 17.66
N ILE A 92 9.31 3.82 17.21
CA ILE A 92 7.95 3.64 16.72
C ILE A 92 8.01 3.72 15.20
N TYR A 93 7.65 2.64 14.52
CA TYR A 93 7.51 2.59 13.07
C TYR A 93 6.02 2.66 12.70
N VAL A 94 5.72 3.50 11.71
CA VAL A 94 4.42 3.52 11.04
C VAL A 94 4.57 2.79 9.71
N PHE A 95 3.66 1.86 9.42
CA PHE A 95 3.67 1.11 8.18
C PHE A 95 2.24 1.00 7.63
N THR A 96 2.11 0.86 6.31
CA THR A 96 0.84 0.61 5.65
C THR A 96 0.47 -0.86 5.72
N PHE A 97 -0.82 -1.17 5.80
CA PHE A 97 -1.34 -2.52 5.69
C PHE A 97 -2.56 -2.58 4.75
N GLY A 98 -2.64 -3.59 3.90
CA GLY A 98 -3.84 -3.87 3.13
C GLY A 98 -4.87 -4.53 4.04
N TYR A 99 -6.07 -3.96 4.14
CA TYR A 99 -7.10 -4.51 5.03
C TYR A 99 -7.40 -5.99 4.75
N ALA A 100 -7.59 -6.34 3.47
CA ALA A 100 -7.85 -7.72 3.05
C ALA A 100 -6.76 -8.70 3.52
N LYS A 101 -5.55 -8.19 3.80
CA LYS A 101 -4.42 -8.97 4.28
C LYS A 101 -4.48 -9.22 5.78
N LEU A 102 -5.09 -8.34 6.59
CA LEU A 102 -5.19 -8.53 8.05
C LEU A 102 -5.86 -9.86 8.44
N GLU A 103 -6.80 -10.32 7.61
CA GLU A 103 -7.53 -11.58 7.84
C GLU A 103 -6.86 -12.81 7.20
N SER A 104 -5.84 -12.60 6.34
CA SER A 104 -5.12 -13.69 5.69
C SER A 104 -4.35 -14.55 6.70
N SER A 105 -4.24 -15.86 6.42
CA SER A 105 -3.45 -16.79 7.24
C SER A 105 -1.99 -16.35 7.31
N ASN A 106 -1.43 -15.96 6.17
CA ASN A 106 -0.02 -15.60 6.03
C ASN A 106 0.31 -14.35 6.86
N TYR A 107 -0.54 -13.32 6.80
CA TYR A 107 -0.34 -12.12 7.62
C TYR A 107 -0.49 -12.41 9.11
N LYS A 108 -1.50 -13.20 9.50
CA LYS A 108 -1.68 -13.59 10.90
C LYS A 108 -0.47 -14.35 11.43
N GLU A 109 0.09 -15.25 10.63
CA GLU A 109 1.32 -15.97 10.98
C GLU A 109 2.53 -15.04 11.07
N PHE A 110 2.66 -14.10 10.13
CA PHE A 110 3.71 -13.09 10.17
C PHE A 110 3.63 -12.19 11.42
N ILE A 111 2.46 -11.64 11.75
CA ILE A 111 2.25 -10.83 12.95
C ILE A 111 2.52 -11.64 14.23
N LYS A 112 2.14 -12.93 14.26
CA LYS A 112 2.53 -13.83 15.36
C LYS A 112 4.04 -14.00 15.45
N SER A 113 4.74 -14.13 14.32
CA SER A 113 6.21 -14.23 14.30
C SER A 113 6.91 -12.98 14.83
N LEU A 114 6.34 -11.79 14.57
CA LEU A 114 6.83 -10.53 15.14
C LEU A 114 6.63 -10.49 16.66
N THR A 115 5.49 -10.97 17.15
CA THR A 115 5.13 -10.82 18.57
C THR A 115 5.63 -11.95 19.46
N TYR A 116 6.20 -13.03 18.89
CA TYR A 116 6.56 -14.25 19.60
C TYR A 116 7.53 -14.04 20.76
N ASP A 117 8.59 -13.26 20.56
CA ASP A 117 9.65 -13.00 21.54
C ASP A 117 9.44 -11.68 22.31
N ASN A 118 8.31 -11.00 22.11
CA ASN A 118 8.03 -9.65 22.59
C ASN A 118 9.02 -8.56 22.09
N SER A 119 9.85 -8.84 21.10
CA SER A 119 10.74 -7.82 20.47
C SER A 119 9.96 -6.76 19.70
N TYR A 120 8.74 -7.11 19.26
CA TYR A 120 7.86 -6.23 18.52
C TYR A 120 6.45 -6.18 19.13
N LYS A 121 5.88 -4.99 19.20
CA LYS A 121 4.47 -4.77 19.55
C LYS A 121 3.76 -4.08 18.41
N VAL A 122 2.74 -4.75 17.87
CA VAL A 122 1.99 -4.28 16.71
C VAL A 122 0.62 -3.81 17.18
N TYR A 123 0.21 -2.62 16.73
CA TYR A 123 -1.09 -2.04 17.02
C TYR A 123 -1.79 -1.57 15.77
N PHE A 124 -3.06 -1.95 15.66
CA PHE A 124 -3.99 -1.49 14.63
C PHE A 124 -5.13 -0.71 15.28
N GLY A 125 -5.64 0.29 14.59
CA GLY A 125 -6.71 1.12 15.11
C GLY A 125 -7.29 2.03 14.05
N ARG A 126 -8.46 2.60 14.33
CA ARG A 126 -9.01 3.67 13.49
C ARG A 126 -8.05 4.84 13.50
N LYS A 127 -7.80 5.48 12.34
CA LYS A 127 -6.90 6.64 12.22
C LYS A 127 -7.05 7.68 13.33
N LYS A 128 -8.29 8.07 13.66
CA LYS A 128 -8.59 9.03 14.74
C LYS A 128 -8.18 8.54 16.12
N SER A 129 -8.39 7.25 16.43
CA SER A 129 -8.04 6.66 17.72
C SER A 129 -6.53 6.45 17.85
N LEU A 130 -5.89 5.98 16.77
CA LEU A 130 -4.46 5.67 16.73
C LEU A 130 -3.62 6.95 16.72
N SER A 131 -4.02 7.96 15.94
CA SER A 131 -3.43 9.30 15.95
C SER A 131 -3.46 9.93 17.35
N LYS A 132 -4.63 9.87 18.02
CA LYS A 132 -4.82 10.44 19.36
C LYS A 132 -3.98 9.73 20.41
N ILE A 133 -3.83 8.40 20.34
CA ILE A 133 -3.08 7.68 21.37
C ILE A 133 -1.57 7.83 21.20
N VAL A 134 -1.06 7.91 19.96
CA VAL A 134 0.38 7.99 19.72
C VAL A 134 0.92 9.38 20.04
N GLY A 135 0.32 10.43 19.48
CA GLY A 135 0.92 11.76 19.49
C GLY A 135 -0.05 12.86 19.86
N THR A 136 -0.83 12.68 20.93
CA THR A 136 -2.04 13.48 21.20
C THR A 136 -1.86 14.98 20.92
N ILE A 137 -2.55 15.43 19.88
CA ILE A 137 -2.51 16.77 19.27
C ILE A 137 -3.01 17.84 20.27
N SER A 138 -2.44 19.04 20.23
CA SER A 138 -2.81 20.23 21.01
C SER A 138 -4.24 20.74 20.76
N GLU A 139 -4.77 21.51 21.72
CA GLU A 139 -6.15 22.02 21.73
C GLU A 139 -6.53 22.89 20.53
N GLU A 140 -5.60 23.42 19.74
CA GLU A 140 -5.90 24.28 18.57
C GLU A 140 -6.80 23.60 17.51
N LYS A 141 -6.83 22.27 17.44
CA LYS A 141 -7.77 21.53 16.57
C LYS A 141 -9.20 21.43 17.16
N PHE A 142 -9.38 21.77 18.45
CA PHE A 142 -10.60 21.62 19.25
C PHE A 142 -11.12 22.92 19.88
N ASN A 143 -10.26 23.93 20.00
CA ASN A 143 -10.54 25.21 20.61
C ASN A 143 -9.94 26.31 19.71
N PRO A 144 -10.68 26.75 18.68
CA PRO A 144 -10.16 27.64 17.63
C PRO A 144 -9.78 29.05 18.11
N GLU A 145 -9.99 29.37 19.38
CA GLU A 145 -9.70 30.67 19.99
C GLU A 145 -8.28 30.77 20.59
N LEU A 146 -7.66 29.64 20.92
CA LEU A 146 -6.27 29.58 21.37
C LEU A 146 -5.33 29.74 20.18
N LYS A 147 -4.41 30.70 20.26
CA LYS A 147 -3.45 31.01 19.20
C LYS A 147 -2.04 30.53 19.55
N PRO A 148 -1.21 30.20 18.53
CA PRO A 148 0.21 29.96 18.73
C PRO A 148 0.86 31.19 19.39
N GLY A 149 1.40 31.02 20.60
CA GLY A 149 1.98 32.12 21.39
C GLY A 149 1.23 32.45 22.69
N ASP A 150 0.05 31.87 22.90
CA ASP A 150 -0.66 32.00 24.17
C ASP A 150 0.07 31.21 25.28
N ILE A 151 0.14 31.82 26.47
CA ILE A 151 0.68 31.18 27.67
C ILE A 151 -0.17 29.94 27.97
N GLY A 152 0.38 28.75 27.71
CA GLY A 152 -0.30 27.46 28.01
C GLY A 152 -0.55 26.54 26.81
N TYR A 153 -0.25 26.96 25.57
CA TYR A 153 -0.38 26.08 24.41
C TYR A 153 0.71 24.97 24.41
N LYS A 154 0.31 23.73 24.77
CA LYS A 154 1.16 22.53 24.66
C LYS A 154 0.35 21.31 24.20
N PRO A 155 0.74 20.60 23.13
CA PRO A 155 0.19 19.28 22.83
C PRO A 155 0.50 18.33 24.00
N LYS A 156 -0.50 17.59 24.47
CA LYS A 156 -0.33 16.59 25.54
C LYS A 156 0.32 15.34 24.95
N GLU A 157 1.59 15.44 24.59
CA GLU A 157 2.32 14.34 24.01
C GLU A 157 2.79 13.36 25.08
N LEU A 158 2.76 12.06 24.76
CA LEU A 158 3.31 11.04 25.64
C LEU A 158 4.83 11.15 25.75
N LEU A 159 5.49 11.44 24.62
CA LEU A 159 6.91 11.68 24.49
C LEU A 159 7.14 12.80 23.46
N PRO A 160 8.23 13.58 23.58
CA PRO A 160 8.48 14.71 22.70
C PRO A 160 8.55 14.32 21.21
N GLY A 161 7.85 15.06 20.36
CA GLY A 161 7.89 14.91 18.90
C GLY A 161 6.89 13.89 18.34
N LEU A 162 6.15 13.18 19.19
CA LEU A 162 5.17 12.17 18.74
C LEU A 162 3.98 12.76 18.00
N HIS A 163 3.68 14.06 18.15
CA HIS A 163 2.62 14.72 17.37
C HIS A 163 2.81 14.56 15.86
N LYS A 164 4.06 14.48 15.37
CA LYS A 164 4.36 14.25 13.95
C LYS A 164 3.84 12.90 13.46
N ILE A 165 4.06 11.85 14.26
CA ILE A 165 3.51 10.52 14.00
C ILE A 165 1.97 10.54 14.10
N GLY A 166 1.43 11.25 15.09
CA GLY A 166 0.00 11.44 15.25
C GLY A 166 -0.66 12.07 14.01
N ILE A 167 -0.05 13.09 13.42
CA ILE A 167 -0.52 13.74 12.19
C ILE A 167 -0.46 12.76 11.02
N MET A 168 0.63 12.01 10.86
CA MET A 168 0.74 11.02 9.79
C MET A 168 -0.35 9.96 9.88
N LEU A 169 -0.55 9.36 11.05
CA LEU A 169 -1.61 8.37 11.28
C LEU A 169 -3.02 8.92 11.06
N PHE A 170 -3.22 10.25 11.06
CA PHE A 170 -4.51 10.86 10.76
C PHE A 170 -4.75 10.99 9.23
N ASN A 171 -3.68 11.00 8.43
CA ASN A 171 -3.75 11.18 6.98
C ASN A 171 -3.89 9.85 6.22
N TYR A 172 -3.55 8.73 6.85
CA TYR A 172 -3.68 7.38 6.27
C TYR A 172 -4.81 6.60 6.96
N ASP A 173 -5.64 5.93 6.16
CA ASP A 173 -6.74 5.08 6.66
C ASP A 173 -6.28 3.66 7.00
N ASP A 174 -5.13 3.27 6.47
CA ASP A 174 -4.57 1.92 6.41
C ASP A 174 -3.17 1.85 7.06
N ALA A 175 -2.96 2.63 8.12
CA ALA A 175 -1.68 2.69 8.83
C ALA A 175 -1.72 1.97 10.18
N GLY A 176 -0.72 1.10 10.40
CA GLY A 176 -0.45 0.41 11.65
C GLY A 176 0.78 1.00 12.36
N VAL A 177 0.93 0.68 13.64
CA VAL A 177 2.06 1.12 14.46
C VAL A 177 2.81 -0.10 15.00
N LEU A 178 4.13 -0.09 14.88
CA LEU A 178 5.05 -1.10 15.38
C LEU A 178 6.01 -0.45 16.39
N LEU A 179 6.03 -0.93 17.63
CA LEU A 179 6.98 -0.51 18.66
C LEU A 179 8.04 -1.57 18.81
N THR A 180 9.29 -1.15 18.87
CA THR A 180 10.44 -2.05 19.01
C THR A 180 11.67 -1.30 19.53
N ASP A 181 12.65 -2.03 20.03
CA ASP A 181 14.01 -1.54 20.33
C ASP A 181 15.02 -1.87 19.22
N LYS A 182 14.56 -2.51 18.14
CA LYS A 182 15.39 -2.94 17.00
C LYS A 182 15.77 -1.79 16.09
N THR A 183 16.93 -1.95 15.47
CA THR A 183 17.46 -0.99 14.50
C THR A 183 16.60 -0.93 13.23
N LYS A 184 16.70 0.19 12.51
CA LYS A 184 16.01 0.41 11.24
C LYS A 184 16.24 -0.74 10.25
N ASP A 185 17.48 -1.20 10.10
CA ASP A 185 17.83 -2.25 9.15
C ASP A 185 17.25 -3.62 9.52
N GLU A 186 17.13 -3.92 10.82
CA GLU A 186 16.47 -5.13 11.29
C GLU A 186 14.97 -5.10 10.99
N VAL A 187 14.31 -3.98 11.29
CA VAL A 187 12.87 -3.80 11.03
C VAL A 187 12.58 -3.87 9.54
N LEU A 188 13.36 -3.17 8.71
CA LEU A 188 13.20 -3.19 7.26
C LEU A 188 13.40 -4.59 6.67
N ARG A 189 14.41 -5.34 7.15
CA ARG A 189 14.60 -6.74 6.73
C ARG A 189 13.42 -7.60 7.15
N LYS A 190 12.94 -7.44 8.39
CA LYS A 190 11.83 -8.23 8.91
C LYS A 190 10.52 -7.94 8.18
N LEU A 191 10.22 -6.68 7.86
CA LEU A 191 9.04 -6.31 7.07
C LEU A 191 9.10 -6.86 5.63
N LYS A 192 10.29 -6.96 5.05
CA LYS A 192 10.49 -7.56 3.71
C LYS A 192 10.28 -9.07 3.67
N GLU A 193 10.35 -9.77 4.80
CA GLU A 193 10.04 -11.21 4.87
C GLU A 193 8.56 -11.48 4.60
N TYR A 194 7.68 -10.51 4.86
CA TYR A 194 6.28 -10.64 4.51
C TYR A 194 6.03 -10.25 3.06
N GLU A 195 5.62 -11.23 2.29
CA GLU A 195 5.11 -11.05 0.95
C GLU A 195 3.88 -11.93 0.73
N GLU A 196 2.89 -11.39 0.01
CA GLU A 196 1.73 -12.15 -0.40
C GLU A 196 1.35 -11.80 -1.84
N CYS A 197 1.10 -12.82 -2.65
CA CYS A 197 0.59 -12.61 -4.00
C CYS A 197 -0.88 -12.18 -3.95
N ASP A 198 -1.23 -11.16 -4.73
CA ASP A 198 -2.59 -10.65 -4.88
C ASP A 198 -2.96 -10.46 -6.35
N PHE A 199 -4.24 -10.21 -6.62
CA PHE A 199 -4.69 -9.80 -7.95
C PHE A 199 -4.21 -8.39 -8.26
N VAL A 200 -3.73 -8.18 -9.48
CA VAL A 200 -3.35 -6.85 -9.95
C VAL A 200 -4.62 -6.03 -10.13
N LYS A 201 -4.64 -4.82 -9.58
CA LYS A 201 -5.72 -3.86 -9.79
C LYS A 201 -5.39 -2.99 -11.00
N GLU A 202 -6.42 -2.46 -11.64
CA GLU A 202 -6.26 -1.49 -12.74
C GLU A 202 -5.35 -0.33 -12.32
N GLY A 203 -4.47 0.10 -13.23
CA GLY A 203 -3.52 1.17 -12.98
C GLY A 203 -2.25 0.75 -12.23
N GLN A 204 -2.21 -0.46 -11.64
CA GLN A 204 -0.98 -1.02 -11.06
C GLN A 204 -0.09 -1.63 -12.15
N THR A 205 1.20 -1.79 -11.85
CA THR A 205 2.12 -2.56 -12.68
C THR A 205 2.18 -4.00 -12.15
N PRO A 206 2.09 -5.04 -13.00
CA PRO A 206 2.23 -6.42 -12.55
C PRO A 206 3.61 -6.69 -11.95
N MET A 207 3.67 -7.64 -11.03
CA MET A 207 4.88 -8.27 -10.54
C MET A 207 5.49 -9.16 -11.63
N GLU A 208 6.82 -9.27 -11.59
CA GLU A 208 7.61 -10.29 -12.26
C GLU A 208 6.97 -11.68 -12.12
N THR A 209 6.62 -12.30 -13.24
CA THR A 209 6.35 -13.75 -13.26
C THR A 209 7.71 -14.45 -13.34
N VAL A 210 8.35 -14.70 -12.19
CA VAL A 210 9.41 -15.71 -12.16
C VAL A 210 8.70 -17.04 -12.38
N ARG A 211 8.65 -17.48 -13.65
CA ARG A 211 8.37 -18.87 -13.97
C ARG A 211 9.40 -19.65 -13.15
N LYS A 212 8.96 -20.37 -12.11
CA LYS A 212 9.82 -21.27 -11.33
C LYS A 212 10.27 -22.44 -12.23
N SER A 213 11.04 -22.16 -13.28
CA SER A 213 11.90 -23.15 -13.92
C SER A 213 13.19 -23.14 -13.14
N TYR A 214 13.37 -24.17 -12.31
CA TYR A 214 14.64 -24.48 -11.69
C TYR A 214 15.72 -24.55 -12.77
N SER A 215 16.57 -23.54 -12.84
CA SER A 215 17.90 -23.64 -13.42
C SER A 215 18.74 -22.50 -12.87
N LEU A 216 19.60 -22.84 -11.92
CA LEU A 216 20.66 -22.00 -11.41
C LEU A 216 21.49 -21.44 -12.57
N ARG A 217 21.49 -20.11 -12.76
CA ARG A 217 22.69 -19.30 -13.00
C ARG A 217 22.33 -17.83 -13.26
N SER A 218 23.20 -17.00 -12.70
CA SER A 218 23.30 -15.55 -12.87
C SER A 218 22.44 -14.70 -11.94
N LEU A 219 23.09 -14.36 -10.83
CA LEU A 219 22.79 -13.24 -9.96
C LEU A 219 22.66 -11.93 -10.76
N TYR A 220 21.69 -11.10 -10.37
CA TYR A 220 21.51 -9.71 -10.77
C TYR A 220 21.30 -9.43 -12.27
N SER A 221 20.10 -9.77 -12.75
CA SER A 221 19.42 -8.98 -13.77
C SER A 221 17.92 -9.13 -13.52
N LEU A 222 17.29 -8.13 -12.91
CA LEU A 222 15.83 -8.03 -12.89
C LEU A 222 15.39 -7.90 -14.36
N MET A 223 14.90 -8.99 -14.96
CA MET A 223 14.22 -8.96 -16.24
C MET A 223 12.76 -9.31 -16.00
N ILE A 224 11.91 -8.36 -16.34
CA ILE A 224 10.46 -8.46 -16.20
C ILE A 224 9.95 -9.32 -17.36
N VAL A 225 8.99 -10.21 -17.08
CA VAL A 225 8.47 -11.16 -18.06
C VAL A 225 7.05 -10.76 -18.42
N ASP A 226 6.84 -10.40 -19.68
CA ASP A 226 5.51 -10.21 -20.28
C ASP A 226 4.67 -11.48 -20.08
N LEU A 227 3.39 -11.34 -19.65
CA LEU A 227 2.49 -12.49 -19.63
C LEU A 227 1.95 -12.73 -21.05
N VAL A 228 2.70 -13.50 -21.82
CA VAL A 228 2.35 -13.90 -23.19
C VAL A 228 1.91 -15.36 -23.21
N PHE A 229 0.69 -15.59 -23.67
CA PHE A 229 0.23 -16.92 -24.04
C PHE A 229 0.54 -17.15 -25.51
N GLN A 230 1.16 -18.29 -25.82
CA GLN A 230 1.51 -18.66 -27.18
C GLN A 230 0.30 -19.27 -27.89
N LYS A 231 0.36 -19.25 -29.22
CA LYS A 231 -0.58 -20.00 -30.05
C LYS A 231 -0.60 -21.47 -29.65
N ASP A 232 -1.80 -22.07 -29.65
CA ASP A 232 -2.08 -23.45 -29.25
C ASP A 232 -1.92 -23.77 -27.75
N ASP A 233 -1.59 -22.78 -26.90
CA ASP A 233 -1.57 -22.97 -25.45
C ASP A 233 -2.96 -23.35 -24.92
N CYS A 234 -3.00 -24.40 -24.11
CA CYS A 234 -4.19 -24.79 -23.35
C CYS A 234 -4.24 -24.02 -22.03
N LEU A 235 -5.30 -23.24 -21.82
CA LEU A 235 -5.52 -22.55 -20.55
C LEU A 235 -5.91 -23.56 -19.46
N THR A 236 -5.23 -23.48 -18.32
CA THR A 236 -5.62 -24.23 -17.13
C THR A 236 -6.92 -23.66 -16.58
N LEU A 237 -7.96 -24.49 -16.47
CA LEU A 237 -9.23 -24.09 -15.89
C LEU A 237 -9.07 -23.91 -14.37
N PRO A 238 -9.55 -22.80 -13.79
CA PRO A 238 -9.58 -22.66 -12.35
C PRO A 238 -10.50 -23.69 -11.69
N PRO A 239 -10.28 -24.05 -10.42
CA PRO A 239 -11.14 -24.97 -9.69
C PRO A 239 -12.60 -24.50 -9.75
N LEU A 240 -13.54 -25.42 -9.98
CA LEU A 240 -14.99 -25.15 -10.04
C LEU A 240 -15.46 -24.27 -11.21
N SER A 241 -14.57 -23.88 -12.13
CA SER A 241 -14.94 -23.06 -13.29
C SER A 241 -15.51 -23.89 -14.44
N ASN A 242 -16.66 -23.47 -14.98
CA ASN A 242 -17.22 -24.07 -16.20
C ASN A 242 -16.47 -23.54 -17.42
N ALA A 243 -15.82 -24.42 -18.17
CA ALA A 243 -15.04 -24.09 -19.37
C ALA A 243 -15.82 -23.26 -20.40
N ARG A 244 -17.12 -23.52 -20.58
CA ARG A 244 -17.97 -22.79 -21.53
C ARG A 244 -18.20 -21.35 -21.09
N ASN A 245 -18.51 -21.14 -19.80
CA ASN A 245 -18.74 -19.80 -19.26
C ASN A 245 -17.44 -18.98 -19.25
N LEU A 246 -16.32 -19.60 -18.86
CA LEU A 246 -15.01 -18.97 -18.90
C LEU A 246 -14.63 -18.59 -20.33
N TYR A 247 -14.80 -19.49 -21.30
CA TYR A 247 -14.56 -19.22 -22.73
C TYR A 247 -15.35 -18.01 -23.23
N LEU A 248 -16.65 -17.91 -22.91
CA LEU A 248 -17.48 -16.79 -23.36
C LEU A 248 -16.96 -15.45 -22.82
N LYS A 249 -16.58 -15.40 -21.54
CA LYS A 249 -16.01 -14.19 -20.93
C LYS A 249 -14.66 -13.82 -21.51
N LEU A 250 -13.76 -14.79 -21.70
CA LEU A 250 -12.44 -14.54 -22.30
C LEU A 250 -12.58 -14.03 -23.74
N LYS A 251 -13.54 -14.57 -24.50
CA LYS A 251 -13.84 -14.10 -25.86
C LYS A 251 -14.41 -12.68 -25.88
N GLU A 252 -15.26 -12.32 -24.92
CA GLU A 252 -15.75 -10.94 -24.74
C GLU A 252 -14.61 -9.97 -24.44
N LEU A 253 -13.60 -10.41 -23.69
CA LEU A 253 -12.38 -9.65 -23.39
C LEU A 253 -11.36 -9.65 -24.54
N SER A 254 -11.77 -10.05 -25.74
CA SER A 254 -10.95 -10.07 -26.96
C SER A 254 -9.75 -11.02 -26.92
N MET A 255 -9.74 -12.03 -26.04
CA MET A 255 -8.73 -13.09 -26.12
C MET A 255 -9.02 -14.02 -27.31
N PRO A 256 -8.00 -14.36 -28.13
CA PRO A 256 -8.14 -15.26 -29.27
C PRO A 256 -8.23 -16.72 -28.78
N VAL A 257 -9.40 -17.13 -28.28
CA VAL A 257 -9.63 -18.46 -27.70
C VAL A 257 -10.66 -19.29 -28.46
N VAL A 258 -10.50 -20.61 -28.45
CA VAL A 258 -11.44 -21.61 -28.98
C VAL A 258 -11.64 -22.72 -27.96
N LEU A 259 -12.90 -23.18 -27.83
CA LEU A 259 -13.24 -24.33 -27.00
C LEU A 259 -13.07 -25.62 -27.83
N SER A 260 -12.09 -26.45 -27.45
CA SER A 260 -11.79 -27.74 -28.11
C SER A 260 -11.77 -28.86 -27.07
N GLY A 261 -12.70 -29.81 -27.18
CA GLY A 261 -12.74 -30.99 -26.30
C GLY A 261 -12.87 -30.67 -24.81
N GLY A 262 -13.61 -29.61 -24.46
CA GLY A 262 -13.76 -29.15 -23.07
C GLY A 262 -12.61 -28.30 -22.53
N ASN A 263 -11.53 -28.13 -23.29
CA ASN A 263 -10.40 -27.27 -22.96
C ASN A 263 -10.45 -25.97 -23.76
N ILE A 264 -9.97 -24.88 -23.18
CA ILE A 264 -9.86 -23.57 -23.86
C ILE A 264 -8.44 -23.47 -24.42
N LYS A 265 -8.32 -23.32 -25.74
CA LYS A 265 -7.05 -23.17 -26.45
C LYS A 265 -6.93 -21.79 -27.08
N LEU A 266 -5.73 -21.24 -27.18
CA LEU A 266 -5.49 -20.02 -27.93
C LEU A 266 -5.32 -20.28 -29.43
N THR A 267 -5.96 -19.46 -30.26
CA THR A 267 -5.81 -19.52 -31.73
C THR A 267 -4.62 -18.72 -32.23
N ASP A 268 -4.21 -17.68 -31.49
CA ASP A 268 -3.06 -16.84 -31.77
C ASP A 268 -2.38 -16.42 -30.47
N THR A 269 -1.13 -15.98 -30.57
CA THR A 269 -0.36 -15.45 -29.46
C THR A 269 -1.02 -14.18 -28.91
N PHE A 270 -1.18 -14.11 -27.59
CA PHE A 270 -1.84 -13.00 -26.91
C PHE A 270 -1.03 -12.52 -25.72
N CYS A 271 -0.70 -11.22 -25.71
CA CYS A 271 -0.03 -10.58 -24.60
C CYS A 271 -1.07 -9.98 -23.65
N VAL A 272 -1.17 -10.53 -22.43
CA VAL A 272 -2.11 -10.07 -21.40
C VAL A 272 -1.58 -8.82 -20.72
N CYS A 273 -0.32 -8.83 -20.30
CA CYS A 273 0.33 -7.66 -19.74
C CYS A 273 1.79 -7.58 -20.19
N GLU A 274 2.24 -6.35 -20.39
CA GLU A 274 3.61 -6.03 -20.78
C GLU A 274 4.35 -5.38 -19.62
N ASP A 275 5.67 -5.55 -19.61
CA ASP A 275 6.55 -4.88 -18.68
C ASP A 275 6.40 -3.35 -18.68
N GLY A 276 6.43 -2.77 -17.48
CA GLY A 276 6.43 -1.32 -17.25
C GLY A 276 5.12 -0.63 -17.59
N LYS A 277 4.16 -1.35 -18.20
CA LYS A 277 2.84 -0.83 -18.55
C LYS A 277 1.86 -1.04 -17.40
N ARG A 278 1.03 -0.03 -17.18
CA ARG A 278 -0.08 -0.11 -16.23
C ARG A 278 -1.13 -1.09 -16.76
N VAL A 279 -1.63 -1.95 -15.87
CA VAL A 279 -2.69 -2.91 -16.16
C VAL A 279 -3.99 -2.19 -16.48
N THR A 280 -4.63 -2.61 -17.57
CA THR A 280 -5.97 -2.14 -17.98
C THR A 280 -7.08 -2.93 -17.28
N GLU A 281 -8.33 -2.43 -17.30
CA GLU A 281 -9.50 -3.13 -16.75
C GLU A 281 -9.65 -4.54 -17.36
N ASN A 282 -9.59 -4.67 -18.69
CA ASN A 282 -9.66 -5.96 -19.38
C ASN A 282 -8.57 -6.93 -18.91
N THR A 283 -7.35 -6.43 -18.73
CA THR A 283 -6.22 -7.23 -18.23
C THR A 283 -6.48 -7.72 -16.81
N THR A 284 -6.97 -6.84 -15.93
CA THR A 284 -7.35 -7.20 -14.55
C THR A 284 -8.42 -8.30 -14.55
N GLU A 285 -9.41 -8.19 -15.43
CA GLU A 285 -10.49 -9.18 -15.54
C GLU A 285 -9.99 -10.53 -16.07
N ILE A 286 -9.15 -10.53 -17.11
CA ILE A 286 -8.49 -11.76 -17.61
C ILE A 286 -7.68 -12.42 -16.50
N LEU A 287 -6.84 -11.67 -15.79
CA LEU A 287 -6.02 -12.21 -14.69
C LEU A 287 -6.88 -12.77 -13.56
N GLY A 288 -7.99 -12.11 -13.22
CA GLY A 288 -8.97 -12.59 -12.25
C GLY A 288 -9.63 -13.90 -12.68
N LEU A 289 -10.10 -13.98 -13.94
CA LEU A 289 -10.72 -15.17 -14.52
C LEU A 289 -9.77 -16.37 -14.60
N LEU A 290 -8.47 -16.13 -14.77
CA LEU A 290 -7.43 -17.16 -14.81
C LEU A 290 -6.84 -17.47 -13.42
N GLU A 291 -7.35 -16.85 -12.35
CA GLU A 291 -6.83 -16.93 -10.99
C GLU A 291 -5.32 -16.63 -10.88
N LYS A 292 -4.82 -15.74 -11.75
CA LYS A 292 -3.41 -15.33 -11.77
C LYS A 292 -3.19 -14.13 -10.86
N LYS A 293 -2.68 -14.40 -9.66
CA LYS A 293 -2.22 -13.38 -8.72
C LYS A 293 -0.84 -12.86 -9.13
N MET A 294 -0.82 -11.72 -9.80
CA MET A 294 0.41 -11.10 -10.31
C MET A 294 0.78 -9.81 -9.59
N PHE A 295 0.26 -9.51 -8.39
CA PHE A 295 0.66 -8.35 -7.61
C PHE A 295 1.40 -8.79 -6.34
N LYS A 296 2.50 -8.14 -5.98
CA LYS A 296 3.23 -8.43 -4.74
C LYS A 296 2.81 -7.46 -3.67
N TYR A 297 2.02 -7.94 -2.72
CA TYR A 297 1.75 -7.16 -1.53
C TYR A 297 2.94 -7.29 -0.57
N VAL A 298 3.50 -6.15 -0.15
CA VAL A 298 4.56 -6.03 0.85
C VAL A 298 4.17 -4.96 1.87
N LEU A 299 4.73 -5.04 3.08
CA LEU A 299 4.51 -3.99 4.07
C LEU A 299 5.47 -2.82 3.81
N MET A 300 4.90 -1.65 3.55
CA MET A 300 5.69 -0.45 3.29
C MET A 300 5.78 0.41 4.57
N PRO A 301 6.99 0.64 5.11
CA PRO A 301 7.19 1.59 6.19
C PRO A 301 7.03 3.01 5.66
N LEU A 302 6.33 3.87 6.41
CA LEU A 302 6.07 5.28 6.07
C LEU A 302 7.03 6.23 6.81
N CYS A 303 7.17 6.04 8.12
CA CYS A 303 8.08 6.82 8.95
C CYS A 303 8.46 6.06 10.21
N CYS A 304 9.53 6.49 10.88
CA CYS A 304 9.87 6.06 12.22
C CYS A 304 10.17 7.24 13.12
N TRP A 305 9.83 7.12 14.40
CA TRP A 305 10.18 8.06 15.45
C TRP A 305 11.04 7.35 16.50
N SER A 306 12.11 8.00 16.95
CA SER A 306 13.00 7.46 17.99
C SER A 306 12.85 8.23 19.30
N ALA A 307 12.72 7.51 20.40
CA ALA A 307 12.63 8.12 21.73
C ALA A 307 13.95 8.77 22.17
N SER A 308 15.09 8.25 21.67
CA SER A 308 16.42 8.78 22.00
C SER A 308 16.65 10.18 21.43
N THR A 309 16.14 10.48 20.23
CA THR A 309 16.30 11.77 19.57
C THR A 309 15.06 12.65 19.67
N GLY A 310 13.87 12.06 19.87
CA GLY A 310 12.60 12.76 19.76
C GLY A 310 12.24 13.15 18.33
N GLU A 311 12.96 12.63 17.33
CA GLU A 311 12.81 13.01 15.92
C GLU A 311 12.07 11.94 15.11
N THR A 312 11.43 12.39 14.03
CA THR A 312 10.75 11.54 13.05
C THR A 312 11.53 11.55 11.75
N GLU A 313 11.87 10.36 11.26
CA GLU A 313 12.47 10.11 9.95
C GLU A 313 11.41 9.52 9.01
N TYR A 314 11.38 9.98 7.75
CA TYR A 314 10.46 9.49 6.72
C TYR A 314 11.17 8.53 5.79
N PHE A 315 10.49 7.44 5.42
CA PHE A 315 10.99 6.52 4.40
C PHE A 315 10.62 7.04 3.01
N PRO A 316 11.50 6.85 2.01
CA PRO A 316 11.29 7.31 0.64
C PRO A 316 10.23 6.51 -0.13
#